data_AF-A0A958SL98-F1
#
_entry.id   AF-A0A958SL98-F1
#
_cell.length_a   1.000
_cell.length_b   1.000
_cell.length_c   1.000
_cell.angle_alpha   90.00
_cell.angle_beta   90.00
_cell.angle_gamma   90.00
#
_symmetry.space_group_name_H-M   'P 1'
#
loop_
_entity.id
_entity.type
_entity.pdbx_description
1 polymer ?
#
loop_
_entity_poly.entity_id
_entity_poly.type
_entity_poly.pdbx_seq_one_letter_code
_entity_poly.pdbx_strand_id
1 'polypeptide(L)'
;YTPFHTFDREMMKEVFKTHGSKINDITRDCAICVDFDQGIDVFIEPMDILRYDTVTIKFDLINNLDEKQKEQLQLIEKFNSDNNFIDEQLHGELLESAKKYGDLRNRDLLLEPIKFSTDSFYTKAFGGVYLLRGEDFISDILVFEDDTWYKEAIKNTIYEGYMFHISQPELMDKLRSHDIIEAHLSVEVTTPRYQRIKKALFARFLENTEHPIKAILDDTMLFKSYLNKLDVAHLKKVNGLEMYLERLERSNEYKVEDLVDIDMYNALHKPHSSLTANHQDLIWQLLVNVSSLDVLYFYWYDKEQFYKTYQTWDESFKDWVIEVIRNNI
;
A
#
# COMPACT_ATOMS: atom_id res chain seq x y z
N TYR A 1 1.64 -3.35 -10.79
CA TYR A 1 0.26 -2.95 -10.49
C TYR A 1 0.27 -2.43 -9.08
N THR A 2 0.08 -1.11 -8.90
CA THR A 2 -0.10 -0.49 -7.58
C THR A 2 -1.61 -0.32 -7.41
N PRO A 3 -2.23 -0.95 -6.42
CA PRO A 3 -3.68 -0.93 -6.28
C PRO A 3 -4.17 0.50 -6.01
N PHE A 4 -5.45 0.76 -6.24
CA PHE A 4 -6.03 2.08 -5.97
C PHE A 4 -6.25 2.25 -4.46
N HIS A 5 -6.66 1.17 -3.78
CA HIS A 5 -6.67 1.04 -2.32
C HIS A 5 -5.71 -0.06 -1.86
N THR A 6 -5.04 0.10 -0.73
CA THR A 6 -4.16 -0.95 -0.20
C THR A 6 -4.90 -2.27 0.10
N PHE A 7 -6.20 -2.20 0.41
CA PHE A 7 -7.04 -3.38 0.66
C PHE A 7 -7.54 -4.09 -0.61
N ASP A 8 -7.40 -3.52 -1.83
CA ASP A 8 -7.92 -4.13 -3.08
C ASP A 8 -7.40 -5.56 -3.28
N ARG A 9 -6.12 -5.78 -2.96
CA ARG A 9 -5.48 -7.10 -3.07
C ARG A 9 -6.04 -8.08 -2.05
N GLU A 10 -6.40 -7.61 -0.86
CA GLU A 10 -6.93 -8.43 0.23
C GLU A 10 -8.35 -8.85 -0.06
N MET A 11 -9.18 -7.94 -0.58
CA MET A 11 -10.51 -8.28 -1.09
C MET A 11 -10.45 -9.43 -2.09
N MET A 12 -9.55 -9.34 -3.08
CA MET A 12 -9.38 -10.41 -4.07
C MET A 12 -8.90 -11.72 -3.43
N LYS A 13 -7.97 -11.67 -2.46
CA LYS A 13 -7.55 -12.88 -1.74
C LYS A 13 -8.73 -13.53 -1.02
N GLU A 14 -9.60 -12.76 -0.39
CA GLU A 14 -10.77 -13.29 0.32
C GLU A 14 -11.80 -13.91 -0.64
N VAL A 15 -11.99 -13.31 -1.83
CA VAL A 15 -12.79 -13.91 -2.91
C VAL A 15 -12.28 -15.29 -3.29
N PHE A 16 -10.98 -15.43 -3.58
CA PHE A 16 -10.40 -16.72 -3.97
C PHE A 16 -10.35 -17.73 -2.82
N LYS A 17 -10.19 -17.27 -1.58
CA LYS A 17 -10.22 -18.12 -0.40
C LYS A 17 -11.61 -18.70 -0.16
N THR A 18 -12.66 -17.90 -0.38
CA THR A 18 -14.06 -18.29 -0.14
C THR A 18 -14.62 -19.14 -1.27
N HIS A 19 -14.45 -18.70 -2.51
CA HIS A 19 -15.10 -19.29 -3.69
C HIS A 19 -14.14 -19.95 -4.69
N GLY A 20 -12.87 -20.13 -4.34
CA GLY A 20 -11.82 -20.53 -5.30
C GLY A 20 -12.11 -21.80 -6.10
N SER A 21 -12.69 -22.83 -5.48
CA SER A 21 -13.09 -24.07 -6.18
C SER A 21 -14.23 -23.83 -7.18
N LYS A 22 -15.24 -23.05 -6.79
CA LYS A 22 -16.37 -22.68 -7.65
C LYS A 22 -15.93 -21.80 -8.79
N ILE A 23 -15.12 -20.77 -8.50
CA ILE A 23 -14.52 -19.88 -9.51
C ILE A 23 -13.74 -20.72 -10.53
N ASN A 24 -12.90 -21.65 -10.08
CA ASN A 24 -12.14 -22.51 -10.98
C ASN A 24 -13.01 -23.42 -11.86
N ASP A 25 -14.17 -23.87 -11.37
CA ASP A 25 -15.09 -24.67 -12.20
C ASP A 25 -15.88 -23.80 -13.19
N ILE A 26 -16.43 -22.68 -12.73
CA ILE A 26 -17.21 -21.74 -13.54
C ILE A 26 -16.34 -21.13 -14.65
N THR A 27 -15.10 -20.74 -14.33
CA THR A 27 -14.17 -20.10 -15.27
C THR A 27 -13.62 -20.99 -16.37
N ARG A 28 -14.00 -22.28 -16.41
CA ARG A 28 -13.68 -23.20 -17.52
C ARG A 28 -14.38 -22.82 -18.81
N ASP A 29 -15.61 -22.34 -18.70
CA ASP A 29 -16.52 -22.12 -19.83
C ASP A 29 -17.39 -20.86 -19.69
N CYS A 30 -17.31 -20.15 -18.56
CA CYS A 30 -18.03 -18.91 -18.31
C CYS A 30 -17.15 -17.89 -17.57
N ALA A 31 -17.24 -16.61 -17.91
CA ALA A 31 -16.57 -15.58 -17.13
C ALA A 31 -17.44 -15.12 -15.95
N ILE A 32 -16.77 -14.68 -14.89
CA ILE A 32 -17.39 -14.11 -13.69
C ILE A 32 -17.06 -12.62 -13.67
N CYS A 33 -18.08 -11.79 -13.62
CA CYS A 33 -17.94 -10.38 -13.28
C CYS A 33 -17.93 -10.27 -11.75
N VAL A 34 -16.92 -9.60 -11.21
CA VAL A 34 -16.83 -9.31 -9.77
C VAL A 34 -17.10 -7.82 -9.58
N ASP A 35 -18.17 -7.51 -8.88
CA ASP A 35 -18.59 -6.15 -8.59
C ASP A 35 -18.25 -5.80 -7.13
N PHE A 36 -17.69 -4.60 -6.92
CA PHE A 36 -17.27 -4.11 -5.61
C PHE A 36 -18.16 -2.92 -5.23
N ASP A 37 -19.19 -3.20 -4.45
CA ASP A 37 -20.17 -2.21 -4.04
C ASP A 37 -19.88 -1.71 -2.63
N GLN A 38 -19.50 -0.44 -2.53
CA GLN A 38 -19.20 0.23 -1.25
C GLN A 38 -20.43 0.97 -0.69
N GLY A 39 -21.56 0.95 -1.40
CA GLY A 39 -22.75 1.75 -1.06
C GLY A 39 -22.53 3.26 -1.23
N ILE A 40 -21.56 3.66 -2.06
CA ILE A 40 -21.20 5.07 -2.31
C ILE A 40 -21.24 5.30 -3.82
N ASP A 41 -22.20 6.11 -4.28
CA ASP A 41 -22.39 6.39 -5.71
C ASP A 41 -21.34 7.34 -6.28
N VAL A 42 -20.94 8.37 -5.53
CA VAL A 42 -19.96 9.38 -5.95
C VAL A 42 -19.19 9.92 -4.73
N PHE A 43 -17.88 10.05 -4.88
CA PHE A 43 -17.02 10.80 -3.95
C PHE A 43 -17.02 12.27 -4.34
N ILE A 44 -17.47 13.15 -3.45
CA ILE A 44 -17.53 14.59 -3.70
C ILE A 44 -16.55 15.31 -2.80
N GLU A 45 -16.45 14.88 -1.53
CA GLU A 45 -15.64 15.54 -0.51
C GLU A 45 -14.59 14.60 0.06
N PRO A 46 -13.42 15.11 0.49
CA PRO A 46 -12.34 14.29 1.05
C PRO A 46 -12.79 13.47 2.27
N MET A 47 -13.81 13.94 3.00
CA MET A 47 -14.36 13.25 4.17
C MET A 47 -15.20 12.02 3.80
N ASP A 48 -15.61 11.87 2.54
CA ASP A 48 -16.31 10.66 2.08
C ASP A 48 -15.44 9.39 2.23
N ILE A 49 -14.11 9.54 2.34
CA ILE A 49 -13.18 8.42 2.59
C ILE A 49 -13.51 7.69 3.90
N LEU A 50 -14.03 8.38 4.91
CA LEU A 50 -14.41 7.76 6.18
C LEU A 50 -15.59 6.78 6.03
N ARG A 51 -16.35 6.88 4.95
CA ARG A 51 -17.50 6.00 4.67
C ARG A 51 -17.09 4.63 4.14
N TYR A 52 -15.83 4.45 3.75
CA TYR A 52 -15.29 3.14 3.34
C TYR A 52 -15.20 2.24 4.56
N ASP A 53 -16.27 1.52 4.90
CA ASP A 53 -16.27 0.63 6.06
C ASP A 53 -16.47 -0.83 5.68
N THR A 54 -17.46 -1.09 4.83
CA THR A 54 -17.75 -2.43 4.33
C THR A 54 -17.94 -2.40 2.83
N VAL A 55 -17.20 -3.25 2.12
CA VAL A 55 -17.37 -3.49 0.69
C VAL A 55 -18.16 -4.78 0.51
N THR A 56 -19.27 -4.70 -0.23
CA THR A 56 -20.06 -5.86 -0.65
C THR A 56 -19.57 -6.31 -2.02
N ILE A 57 -18.96 -7.49 -2.06
CA ILE A 57 -18.48 -8.11 -3.29
C ILE A 57 -19.59 -8.98 -3.86
N LYS A 58 -20.08 -8.64 -5.05
CA LYS A 58 -21.13 -9.38 -5.76
C LYS A 58 -20.51 -10.09 -6.98
N PHE A 59 -21.20 -11.12 -7.45
CA PHE A 59 -20.74 -11.96 -8.54
C PHE A 59 -21.85 -12.13 -9.56
N ASP A 60 -21.56 -11.80 -10.82
CA ASP A 60 -22.47 -12.02 -11.93
C ASP A 60 -21.84 -12.96 -12.95
N LEU A 61 -22.60 -13.94 -13.42
CA LEU A 61 -22.16 -14.87 -14.45
C LEU A 61 -22.53 -14.33 -15.82
N ILE A 62 -21.59 -14.35 -16.77
CA ILE A 62 -21.88 -13.92 -18.14
C ILE A 62 -22.96 -14.83 -18.76
N ASN A 63 -23.81 -14.26 -19.61
CA ASN A 63 -24.93 -14.91 -20.28
C ASN A 63 -26.01 -15.45 -19.33
N ASN A 64 -26.04 -14.99 -18.07
CA ASN A 64 -26.99 -15.42 -17.05
C ASN A 64 -27.03 -16.94 -16.90
N LEU A 65 -25.84 -17.56 -16.82
CA LEU A 65 -25.71 -19.02 -16.78
C LEU A 65 -26.50 -19.66 -15.61
N ASP A 66 -26.63 -18.92 -14.51
CA ASP A 66 -27.45 -19.28 -13.35
C ASP A 66 -28.96 -19.29 -13.68
N GLU A 67 -29.46 -18.31 -14.45
CA GLU A 67 -30.83 -18.32 -14.96
C GLU A 67 -31.05 -19.50 -15.92
N LYS A 68 -30.07 -19.78 -16.79
CA LYS A 68 -30.13 -20.93 -17.71
C LYS A 68 -30.10 -22.28 -17.01
N GLN A 69 -29.38 -22.38 -15.88
CA GLN A 69 -29.45 -23.55 -15.03
C GLN A 69 -30.86 -23.72 -14.42
N LYS A 70 -31.48 -22.64 -13.91
CA LYS A 70 -32.85 -22.68 -13.39
C LYS A 70 -33.85 -23.11 -14.46
N GLU A 71 -33.76 -22.58 -15.68
CA GLU A 71 -34.57 -22.99 -16.83
C GLU A 71 -34.39 -24.48 -17.14
N GLN A 72 -33.14 -24.97 -17.16
CA GLN A 72 -32.84 -26.38 -17.43
C GLN A 72 -33.41 -27.30 -16.35
N LEU A 73 -33.31 -26.92 -15.07
CA LEU A 73 -33.89 -27.68 -13.95
C LEU A 73 -35.43 -27.72 -14.03
N GLN A 74 -36.08 -26.62 -14.40
CA GLN A 74 -37.53 -26.59 -14.62
C GLN A 74 -37.97 -27.50 -15.77
N LEU A 75 -37.22 -27.54 -16.87
CA LEU A 75 -37.48 -28.47 -17.97
C LEU A 75 -37.37 -29.93 -17.51
N ILE A 76 -36.39 -30.24 -16.65
CA ILE A 76 -36.21 -31.59 -16.07
C ILE A 76 -37.35 -31.95 -15.12
N GLU A 77 -37.76 -31.03 -14.25
CA GLU A 77 -38.92 -31.23 -13.37
C GLU A 77 -40.19 -31.49 -14.17
N LYS A 78 -40.42 -30.70 -15.23
CA LYS A 78 -41.54 -30.90 -16.15
C LYS A 78 -41.47 -32.26 -16.83
N PHE A 79 -40.29 -32.67 -17.31
CA PHE A 79 -40.06 -33.97 -17.94
C PHE A 79 -40.35 -35.14 -17.00
N ASN A 80 -39.97 -35.02 -15.72
CA ASN A 80 -40.20 -36.04 -14.71
C ASN A 80 -41.64 -36.06 -14.16
N SER A 81 -42.47 -35.09 -14.53
CA SER A 81 -43.86 -35.00 -14.08
C SER A 81 -44.81 -35.75 -15.01
N ASP A 82 -45.76 -36.48 -14.42
CA ASP A 82 -46.81 -37.23 -15.14
C ASP A 82 -46.27 -38.13 -16.26
N ASN A 83 -46.81 -37.99 -17.48
CA ASN A 83 -46.38 -38.70 -18.68
C ASN A 83 -45.61 -37.78 -19.64
N ASN A 84 -45.02 -36.68 -19.16
CA ASN A 84 -44.31 -35.74 -20.05
C ASN A 84 -43.05 -36.33 -20.69
N PHE A 85 -42.58 -37.48 -20.21
CA PHE A 85 -41.44 -38.22 -20.80
C PHE A 85 -41.71 -38.77 -22.22
N ILE A 86 -42.95 -38.76 -22.72
CA ILE A 86 -43.26 -39.11 -24.12
C ILE A 86 -43.39 -37.89 -25.03
N ASP A 87 -43.29 -36.67 -24.48
CA ASP A 87 -43.40 -35.42 -25.25
C ASP A 87 -42.11 -35.14 -26.04
N GLU A 88 -42.14 -35.40 -27.34
CA GLU A 88 -41.01 -35.15 -28.25
C GLU A 88 -40.61 -33.67 -28.33
N GLN A 89 -41.55 -32.74 -28.10
CA GLN A 89 -41.22 -31.31 -28.08
C GLN A 89 -40.36 -30.98 -26.86
N LEU A 90 -40.71 -31.53 -25.69
CA LEU A 90 -39.93 -31.35 -24.46
C LEU A 90 -38.53 -31.97 -24.57
N HIS A 91 -38.40 -33.11 -25.26
CA HIS A 91 -37.09 -33.69 -25.59
C HIS A 91 -36.23 -32.73 -26.42
N GLY A 92 -36.84 -32.09 -27.42
CA GLY A 92 -36.19 -31.09 -28.26
C GLY A 92 -35.68 -29.90 -27.44
N GLU A 93 -36.52 -29.36 -26.56
CA GLU A 93 -36.16 -28.24 -25.66
C GLU A 93 -34.98 -28.59 -24.74
N LEU A 94 -34.98 -29.79 -24.14
CA LEU A 94 -33.88 -30.28 -23.31
C LEU A 94 -32.57 -30.45 -24.11
N LEU A 95 -32.64 -31.04 -25.31
CA LEU A 95 -31.46 -31.25 -26.16
C LEU A 95 -30.86 -29.94 -26.63
N GLU A 96 -31.68 -28.96 -27.04
CA GLU A 96 -31.20 -27.64 -27.47
C GLU A 96 -30.58 -26.86 -26.30
N SER A 97 -31.17 -26.93 -25.11
CA SER A 97 -30.58 -26.37 -23.89
C SER A 97 -29.20 -26.97 -23.60
N ALA A 98 -29.09 -28.30 -23.62
CA ALA A 98 -27.84 -29.01 -23.34
C ALA A 98 -26.74 -28.75 -24.39
N LYS A 99 -27.09 -28.64 -25.68
CA LYS A 99 -26.12 -28.30 -26.73
C LYS A 99 -25.58 -26.88 -26.60
N LYS A 100 -26.44 -25.93 -26.20
CA LYS A 100 -26.10 -24.51 -26.16
C LYS A 100 -25.33 -24.12 -24.89
N TYR A 101 -25.72 -24.67 -23.74
CA TYR A 101 -25.16 -24.27 -22.44
C TYR A 101 -24.43 -25.39 -21.70
N GLY A 102 -24.41 -26.60 -22.25
CA GLY A 102 -23.87 -27.78 -21.58
C GLY A 102 -24.83 -28.41 -20.57
N ASP A 103 -24.34 -29.41 -19.85
CA ASP A 103 -25.05 -30.03 -18.73
C ASP A 103 -24.81 -29.24 -17.44
N LEU A 104 -25.83 -28.51 -16.98
CA LEU A 104 -25.75 -27.66 -15.80
C LEU A 104 -26.32 -28.33 -14.55
N ARG A 105 -26.85 -29.56 -14.64
CA ARG A 105 -27.64 -30.20 -13.56
C ARG A 105 -26.91 -30.28 -12.22
N ASN A 106 -25.61 -30.56 -12.26
CA ASN A 106 -24.79 -30.80 -11.07
C ASN A 106 -23.77 -29.69 -10.83
N ARG A 107 -23.85 -28.57 -11.55
CA ARG A 107 -22.90 -27.45 -11.37
C ARG A 107 -23.32 -26.59 -10.20
N ASP A 108 -22.38 -26.21 -9.36
CA ASP A 108 -22.61 -25.22 -8.30
C ASP A 108 -22.22 -23.83 -8.81
N LEU A 109 -23.22 -23.11 -9.32
CA LEU A 109 -23.05 -21.76 -9.87
C LEU A 109 -23.32 -20.66 -8.84
N LEU A 110 -23.65 -21.02 -7.59
CA LEU A 110 -24.05 -20.05 -6.57
C LEU A 110 -22.81 -19.46 -5.89
N LEU A 111 -22.54 -18.19 -6.18
CA LEU A 111 -21.52 -17.38 -5.53
C LEU A 111 -22.20 -16.39 -4.58
N GLU A 112 -22.18 -16.70 -3.28
CA GLU A 112 -22.77 -15.81 -2.28
C GLU A 112 -21.97 -14.49 -2.17
N PRO A 113 -22.64 -13.34 -2.00
CA PRO A 113 -21.96 -12.07 -1.80
C PRO A 113 -21.06 -12.10 -0.57
N ILE A 114 -19.85 -11.54 -0.70
CA ILE A 114 -18.89 -11.46 0.40
C ILE A 114 -18.94 -10.05 0.98
N LYS A 115 -19.03 -9.92 2.30
CA LYS A 115 -18.84 -8.65 2.99
C LYS A 115 -17.42 -8.56 3.48
N PHE A 116 -16.67 -7.58 2.99
CA PHE A 116 -15.31 -7.30 3.40
C PHE A 116 -15.29 -6.02 4.22
N SER A 117 -14.87 -6.09 5.49
CA SER A 117 -14.67 -4.90 6.32
C SER A 117 -13.27 -4.35 6.07
N THR A 118 -13.19 -3.06 5.81
CA THR A 118 -11.92 -2.36 5.59
C THR A 118 -11.37 -1.85 6.91
N ASP A 119 -10.08 -2.00 7.10
CA ASP A 119 -9.34 -1.48 8.24
C ASP A 119 -8.67 -0.14 7.84
N SER A 120 -7.53 0.21 8.43
CA SER A 120 -6.67 1.30 8.00
C SER A 120 -6.13 1.04 6.60
N PHE A 121 -6.14 2.06 5.74
CA PHE A 121 -5.74 1.91 4.35
C PHE A 121 -5.17 3.19 3.73
N TYR A 122 -4.57 3.05 2.56
CA TYR A 122 -4.24 4.16 1.67
C TYR A 122 -5.12 4.09 0.42
N THR A 123 -5.57 5.25 -0.06
CA THR A 123 -6.31 5.41 -1.32
C THR A 123 -5.67 6.48 -2.20
N LYS A 124 -5.66 6.26 -3.51
CA LYS A 124 -5.26 7.27 -4.51
C LYS A 124 -6.33 8.35 -4.73
N ALA A 125 -7.53 8.19 -4.17
CA ALA A 125 -8.55 9.21 -4.22
C ALA A 125 -8.02 10.53 -3.62
N PHE A 126 -8.51 11.66 -4.15
CA PHE A 126 -8.13 13.00 -3.66
C PHE A 126 -6.62 13.25 -3.64
N GLY A 127 -5.89 12.68 -4.61
CA GLY A 127 -4.45 12.87 -4.74
C GLY A 127 -3.59 12.06 -3.77
N GLY A 128 -4.18 11.15 -2.97
CA GLY A 128 -3.47 10.31 -2.03
C GLY A 128 -3.86 10.61 -0.58
N VAL A 129 -4.49 9.64 0.09
CA VAL A 129 -4.92 9.78 1.48
C VAL A 129 -4.68 8.48 2.25
N TYR A 130 -4.05 8.60 3.41
CA TYR A 130 -3.98 7.54 4.42
C TYR A 130 -5.10 7.74 5.43
N LEU A 131 -5.86 6.67 5.71
CA LEU A 131 -6.78 6.59 6.83
C LEU A 131 -6.26 5.55 7.82
N LEU A 132 -5.88 6.00 9.00
CA LEU A 132 -5.50 5.15 10.14
C LEU A 132 -6.67 5.14 11.13
N ARG A 133 -7.31 3.99 11.30
CA ARG A 133 -8.53 3.82 12.13
C ARG A 133 -8.21 3.50 13.58
N GLY A 134 -8.92 4.14 14.51
CA GLY A 134 -8.70 4.06 15.95
C GLY A 134 -8.89 2.70 16.64
N GLU A 135 -9.03 1.59 15.93
CA GLU A 135 -9.03 0.26 16.58
C GLU A 135 -7.63 -0.09 17.10
N ASP A 136 -6.57 0.39 16.43
CA ASP A 136 -5.17 0.30 16.86
C ASP A 136 -4.58 1.64 17.32
N PHE A 137 -5.37 2.73 17.26
CA PHE A 137 -4.91 4.09 17.57
C PHE A 137 -5.87 4.83 18.50
N ILE A 138 -5.41 5.87 19.22
CA ILE A 138 -6.28 6.62 20.14
C ILE A 138 -7.44 7.34 19.40
N SER A 139 -7.21 7.74 18.15
CA SER A 139 -8.23 8.38 17.29
C SER A 139 -7.85 8.19 15.83
N ASP A 140 -8.84 8.36 14.95
CA ASP A 140 -8.60 8.30 13.50
C ASP A 140 -7.61 9.37 13.06
N ILE A 141 -6.66 8.99 12.21
CA ILE A 141 -5.67 9.90 11.62
C ILE A 141 -5.81 9.86 10.10
N LEU A 142 -6.15 11.00 9.51
CA LEU A 142 -6.12 11.23 8.08
C LEU A 142 -4.82 11.94 7.70
N VAL A 143 -4.09 11.38 6.74
CA VAL A 143 -2.89 12.03 6.17
C VAL A 143 -3.10 12.24 4.68
N PHE A 144 -3.09 13.51 4.26
CA PHE A 144 -3.27 13.91 2.89
C PHE A 144 -1.93 14.19 2.21
N GLU A 145 -1.74 13.63 1.01
CA GLU A 145 -0.58 13.93 0.16
C GLU A 145 -0.79 15.23 -0.65
N ASP A 146 -2.04 15.55 -0.98
CA ASP A 146 -2.40 16.76 -1.74
C ASP A 146 -2.85 17.90 -0.81
N ASP A 147 -2.13 19.03 -0.91
CA ASP A 147 -2.38 20.24 -0.11
C ASP A 147 -3.76 20.88 -0.39
N THR A 148 -4.30 20.74 -1.61
CA THR A 148 -5.61 21.29 -1.97
C THR A 148 -6.71 20.57 -1.20
N TRP A 149 -6.68 19.24 -1.21
CA TRP A 149 -7.67 18.42 -0.52
C TRP A 149 -7.51 18.46 0.99
N TYR A 150 -6.28 18.54 1.50
CA TYR A 150 -6.04 18.82 2.92
C TYR A 150 -6.74 20.11 3.38
N LYS A 151 -6.54 21.21 2.65
CA LYS A 151 -7.15 22.51 2.95
C LYS A 151 -8.67 22.49 2.89
N GLU A 152 -9.26 21.63 2.06
CA GLU A 152 -10.70 21.43 2.02
C GLU A 152 -11.19 20.61 3.22
N ALA A 153 -10.50 19.52 3.57
CA ALA A 153 -10.85 18.64 4.67
C ALA A 153 -10.84 19.36 6.03
N ILE A 154 -9.84 20.20 6.30
CA ILE A 154 -9.74 20.94 7.58
C ILE A 154 -10.82 22.00 7.79
N LYS A 155 -11.61 22.34 6.77
CA LYS A 155 -12.80 23.21 6.93
C LYS A 155 -13.93 22.48 7.66
N ASN A 156 -13.90 21.15 7.69
CA ASN A 156 -14.87 20.36 8.42
C ASN A 156 -14.63 20.49 9.93
N THR A 157 -15.54 21.17 10.63
CA THR A 157 -15.46 21.38 12.08
C THR A 157 -16.17 20.30 12.90
N ILE A 158 -16.79 19.32 12.23
CA ILE A 158 -17.58 18.26 12.87
C ILE A 158 -16.70 17.03 13.14
N TYR A 159 -15.70 16.77 12.30
CA TYR A 159 -14.80 15.64 12.46
C TYR A 159 -13.88 15.81 13.68
N GLU A 160 -13.86 14.79 14.54
CA GLU A 160 -13.12 14.79 15.81
C GLU A 160 -11.74 14.11 15.73
N GLY A 161 -11.41 13.50 14.59
CA GLY A 161 -10.11 12.87 14.37
C GLY A 161 -9.01 13.86 13.97
N TYR A 162 -7.80 13.35 13.81
CA TYR A 162 -6.65 14.14 13.38
C TYR A 162 -6.55 14.20 11.86
N MET A 163 -6.16 15.36 11.34
CA MET A 163 -5.92 15.59 9.92
C MET A 163 -4.57 16.27 9.74
N PHE A 164 -3.70 15.67 8.93
CA PHE A 164 -2.39 16.20 8.61
C PHE A 164 -2.15 16.25 7.11
N HIS A 165 -1.37 17.22 6.67
CA HIS A 165 -0.68 17.12 5.39
C HIS A 165 0.63 16.34 5.58
N ILE A 166 1.04 15.53 4.60
CA ILE A 166 2.22 14.66 4.73
C ILE A 166 3.53 15.40 5.05
N SER A 167 3.64 16.66 4.63
CA SER A 167 4.82 17.49 4.91
C SER A 167 4.81 18.21 6.26
N GLN A 168 3.75 18.08 7.06
CA GLN A 168 3.67 18.71 8.39
C GLN A 168 4.51 17.93 9.40
N PRO A 169 5.45 18.58 10.12
CA PRO A 169 6.27 17.91 11.13
C PRO A 169 5.44 17.33 12.28
N GLU A 170 4.29 17.94 12.59
CA GLU A 170 3.36 17.52 13.64
C GLU A 170 2.82 16.10 13.41
N LEU A 171 2.76 15.65 12.15
CA LEU A 171 2.41 14.27 11.81
C LEU A 171 3.35 13.29 12.49
N MET A 172 4.66 13.49 12.33
CA MET A 172 5.68 12.58 12.86
C MET A 172 5.71 12.61 14.39
N ASP A 173 5.46 13.77 15.00
CA ASP A 173 5.28 13.89 16.45
C ASP A 173 4.09 13.08 16.93
N LYS A 174 2.97 13.15 16.21
CA LYS A 174 1.76 12.42 16.55
C LYS A 174 1.98 10.91 16.46
N LEU A 175 2.54 10.43 15.35
CA LEU A 175 2.84 9.01 15.14
C LEU A 175 3.76 8.45 16.24
N ARG A 176 4.79 9.21 16.66
CA ARG A 176 5.65 8.84 17.79
C ARG A 176 4.90 8.79 19.11
N SER A 177 4.12 9.84 19.41
CA SER A 177 3.41 9.95 20.70
C SER A 177 2.33 8.88 20.92
N HIS A 178 1.88 8.24 19.85
CA HIS A 178 0.86 7.18 19.87
C HIS A 178 1.48 5.79 19.67
N ASP A 179 2.81 5.66 19.78
CA ASP A 179 3.56 4.41 19.60
C ASP A 179 3.24 3.69 18.27
N ILE A 180 2.94 4.46 17.21
CA ILE A 180 2.70 3.94 15.85
C ILE A 180 4.05 3.68 15.17
N ILE A 181 5.04 4.53 15.46
CA ILE A 181 6.39 4.43 14.93
C ILE A 181 7.42 4.54 16.06
N GLU A 182 8.55 3.88 15.87
CA GLU A 182 9.66 3.89 16.81
C GLU A 182 11.00 4.10 16.09
N ALA A 183 11.98 4.64 16.81
CA ALA A 183 13.36 4.79 16.34
C ALA A 183 14.35 4.63 17.50
N HIS A 184 15.00 3.47 17.60
CA HIS A 184 16.07 3.25 18.57
C HIS A 184 17.42 3.66 18.00
N LEU A 185 17.72 4.96 18.06
CA LEU A 185 18.85 5.59 17.38
C LEU A 185 20.22 4.92 17.64
N SER A 186 20.48 4.50 18.89
CA SER A 186 21.73 3.83 19.28
C SER A 186 21.89 2.44 18.65
N VAL A 187 20.78 1.76 18.35
CA VAL A 187 20.79 0.47 17.64
C VAL A 187 20.86 0.73 16.14
N GLU A 188 20.02 1.65 15.63
CA GLU A 188 19.91 1.95 14.20
C GLU A 188 21.23 2.39 13.58
N VAL A 189 22.07 3.18 14.27
CA VAL A 189 23.37 3.63 13.76
C VAL A 189 24.32 2.48 13.36
N THR A 190 24.12 1.29 13.96
CA THR A 190 24.93 0.09 13.68
C THR A 190 24.40 -0.73 12.50
N THR A 191 23.22 -0.42 11.99
CA THR A 191 22.53 -1.24 10.98
C THR A 191 23.01 -0.93 9.55
N PRO A 192 22.94 -1.91 8.62
CA PRO A 192 23.13 -1.65 7.19
C PRO A 192 22.13 -0.62 6.63
N ARG A 193 20.94 -0.52 7.24
CA ARG A 193 19.90 0.45 6.87
C ARG A 193 20.37 1.89 7.12
N TYR A 194 20.93 2.18 8.29
CA TYR A 194 21.49 3.52 8.56
C TYR A 194 22.59 3.87 7.56
N GLN A 195 23.51 2.94 7.27
CA GLN A 195 24.59 3.19 6.30
C GLN A 195 24.04 3.50 4.90
N ARG A 196 22.97 2.83 4.47
CA ARG A 196 22.28 3.11 3.20
C ARG A 196 21.63 4.50 3.21
N ILE A 197 20.90 4.86 4.27
CA ILE A 197 20.26 6.18 4.43
C ILE A 197 21.33 7.29 4.45
N LYS A 198 22.42 7.10 5.19
CA LYS A 198 23.55 8.03 5.27
C LYS A 198 24.19 8.25 3.90
N LYS A 199 24.45 7.18 3.15
CA LYS A 199 25.00 7.25 1.79
C LYS A 199 24.05 7.95 0.82
N ALA A 200 22.75 7.68 0.89
CA ALA A 200 21.75 8.35 0.07
C ALA A 200 21.65 9.86 0.38
N LEU A 201 21.66 10.24 1.66
CA LEU A 201 21.70 11.65 2.06
C LEU A 201 23.00 12.32 1.58
N PHE A 202 24.14 11.67 1.78
CA PHE A 202 25.44 12.18 1.33
C PHE A 202 25.48 12.40 -0.18
N ALA A 203 24.91 11.48 -0.97
CA ALA A 203 24.86 11.61 -2.43
C ALA A 203 24.11 12.86 -2.90
N ARG A 204 23.12 13.36 -2.14
CA ARG A 204 22.41 14.61 -2.46
C ARG A 204 23.30 15.85 -2.45
N PHE A 205 24.44 15.79 -1.76
CA PHE A 205 25.39 16.90 -1.64
C PHE A 205 26.62 16.75 -2.53
N LEU A 206 26.68 15.69 -3.35
CA LEU A 206 27.77 15.48 -4.30
C LEU A 206 27.50 16.25 -5.59
N GLU A 207 28.28 17.29 -5.82
CA GLU A 207 28.23 18.09 -7.06
C GLU A 207 29.59 18.04 -7.78
N ASN A 208 29.58 17.99 -9.12
CA ASN A 208 30.79 18.07 -9.97
C ASN A 208 31.92 17.11 -9.54
N THR A 209 31.58 15.83 -9.32
CA THR A 209 32.52 14.85 -8.79
C THR A 209 33.54 14.37 -9.83
N GLU A 210 34.82 14.29 -9.46
CA GLU A 210 35.87 13.69 -10.29
C GLU A 210 35.72 12.17 -10.49
N HIS A 211 35.05 11.51 -9.54
CA HIS A 211 34.77 10.07 -9.56
C HIS A 211 33.26 9.81 -9.72
N PRO A 212 32.86 8.66 -10.29
CA PRO A 212 31.46 8.25 -10.33
C PRO A 212 30.87 8.14 -8.91
N ILE A 213 29.65 8.63 -8.69
CA ILE A 213 28.99 8.62 -7.37
C ILE A 213 29.01 7.24 -6.74
N LYS A 214 28.72 6.17 -7.49
CA LYS A 214 28.80 4.79 -7.01
C LYS A 214 30.15 4.47 -6.37
N ALA A 215 31.25 4.79 -7.06
CA ALA A 215 32.59 4.52 -6.55
C ALA A 215 32.88 5.29 -5.26
N ILE A 216 32.38 6.53 -5.15
CA ILE A 216 32.48 7.35 -3.94
C ILE A 216 31.71 6.73 -2.78
N LEU A 217 30.52 6.18 -3.05
CA LEU A 217 29.67 5.57 -2.02
C LEU A 217 30.17 4.20 -1.57
N ASP A 218 30.83 3.43 -2.42
CA ASP A 218 31.28 2.07 -2.11
C ASP A 218 32.68 2.02 -1.50
N ASP A 219 33.60 2.87 -1.94
CA ASP A 219 34.97 2.91 -1.42
C ASP A 219 35.07 3.77 -0.14
N THR A 220 35.62 3.19 0.93
CA THR A 220 35.71 3.86 2.24
C THR A 220 36.66 5.06 2.24
N MET A 221 37.71 5.04 1.43
CA MET A 221 38.70 6.13 1.36
C MET A 221 38.15 7.29 0.52
N LEU A 222 37.51 7.00 -0.62
CA LEU A 222 36.83 8.00 -1.43
C LEU A 222 35.68 8.62 -0.63
N PHE A 223 34.84 7.83 0.02
CA PHE A 223 33.75 8.33 0.87
C PHE A 223 34.26 9.36 1.88
N LYS A 224 35.30 9.03 2.65
CA LYS A 224 35.92 9.95 3.62
C LYS A 224 36.52 11.18 2.97
N SER A 225 37.19 11.02 1.83
CA SER A 225 37.79 12.14 1.09
C SER A 225 36.71 13.15 0.66
N TYR A 226 35.63 12.70 0.06
CA TYR A 226 34.53 13.57 -0.37
C TYR A 226 33.73 14.12 0.81
N LEU A 227 33.54 13.34 1.89
CA LEU A 227 32.89 13.83 3.10
C LEU A 227 33.64 15.01 3.71
N ASN A 228 34.97 14.99 3.70
CA ASN A 228 35.82 16.09 4.18
C ASN A 228 35.86 17.30 3.23
N LYS A 229 35.44 17.14 1.97
CA LYS A 229 35.30 18.25 1.01
C LYS A 229 33.98 19.01 1.16
N LEU A 230 32.99 18.44 1.85
CA LEU A 230 31.73 19.12 2.14
C LEU A 230 31.95 20.32 3.06
N ASP A 231 31.09 21.32 2.93
CA ASP A 231 31.06 22.39 3.92
C ASP A 231 30.57 21.88 5.29
N VAL A 232 30.79 22.70 6.31
CA VAL A 232 30.45 22.35 7.71
C VAL A 232 28.94 22.12 7.89
N ALA A 233 28.08 22.77 7.09
CA ALA A 233 26.64 22.62 7.22
C ALA A 233 26.18 21.25 6.71
N HIS A 234 26.63 20.84 5.53
CA HIS A 234 26.33 19.54 4.95
C HIS A 234 26.98 18.40 5.74
N LEU A 235 28.21 18.57 6.23
CA LEU A 235 28.87 17.57 7.07
C LEU A 235 28.09 17.30 8.36
N LYS A 236 27.55 18.36 9.00
CA LYS A 236 26.67 18.21 10.17
C LYS A 236 25.39 17.45 9.85
N LYS A 237 24.80 17.62 8.67
CA LYS A 237 23.61 16.86 8.25
C LYS A 237 23.92 15.37 8.08
N VAL A 238 25.01 15.04 7.38
CA VAL A 238 25.37 13.63 7.08
C VAL A 238 25.81 12.87 8.34
N ASN A 239 26.58 13.51 9.22
CA ASN A 239 27.09 12.88 10.46
C ASN A 239 26.25 13.22 11.70
N GLY A 240 25.09 13.86 11.53
CA GLY A 240 24.31 14.43 12.63
C GLY A 240 23.94 13.39 13.69
N LEU A 241 23.57 12.18 13.27
CA LEU A 241 23.23 11.09 14.19
C LEU A 241 24.42 10.64 15.05
N GLU A 242 25.59 10.43 14.43
CA GLU A 242 26.81 10.02 15.14
C GLU A 242 27.25 11.11 16.12
N MET A 243 27.19 12.38 15.69
CA MET A 243 27.48 13.54 16.54
C MET A 243 26.49 13.66 17.69
N TYR A 244 25.20 13.40 17.46
CA TYR A 244 24.18 13.41 18.49
C TYR A 244 24.45 12.34 19.55
N LEU A 245 24.71 11.09 19.13
CA LEU A 245 25.00 9.99 20.05
C LEU A 245 26.27 10.22 20.87
N GLU A 246 27.36 10.71 20.25
CA GLU A 246 28.60 11.05 20.97
C GLU A 246 28.38 12.15 22.02
N ARG A 247 27.52 13.12 21.73
CA ARG A 247 27.17 14.19 22.68
C ARG A 247 26.25 13.73 23.78
N LEU A 248 25.32 12.81 23.48
CA LEU A 248 24.41 12.23 24.45
C LEU A 248 25.16 11.43 25.53
N GLU A 249 26.28 10.78 25.17
CA GLU A 249 27.18 10.14 26.13
C GLU A 249 27.80 11.14 27.14
N ARG A 250 27.86 12.44 26.79
CA ARG A 250 28.45 13.49 27.61
C ARG A 250 27.42 14.34 28.37
N SER A 251 26.25 14.59 27.77
CA SER A 251 25.14 15.36 28.38
C SER A 251 23.79 15.02 27.75
N ASN A 252 22.74 14.95 28.57
CA ASN A 252 21.35 14.71 28.15
C ASN A 252 20.61 15.99 27.72
N GLU A 253 21.29 17.14 27.66
CA GLU A 253 20.66 18.42 27.31
C GLU A 253 20.43 18.59 25.79
N TYR A 254 21.09 17.79 24.96
CA TYR A 254 20.98 17.89 23.51
C TYR A 254 19.72 17.20 23.00
N LYS A 255 18.92 17.91 22.18
CA LYS A 255 17.78 17.33 21.49
C LYS A 255 18.21 16.77 20.13
N VAL A 256 17.53 15.70 19.70
CA VAL A 256 17.76 15.08 18.39
C VAL A 256 17.51 16.07 17.26
N GLU A 257 16.42 16.83 17.37
CA GLU A 257 15.95 17.84 16.41
C GLU A 257 16.99 18.95 16.13
N ASP A 258 17.89 19.22 17.09
CA ASP A 258 18.90 20.27 16.96
C ASP A 258 20.14 19.82 16.15
N LEU A 259 20.35 18.50 16.01
CA LEU A 259 21.59 17.93 15.51
C LEU A 259 21.42 16.97 14.34
N VAL A 260 20.27 16.31 14.22
CA VAL A 260 20.00 15.32 13.17
C VAL A 260 19.14 15.96 12.10
N ASP A 261 19.54 15.79 10.84
CA ASP A 261 18.75 16.24 9.69
C ASP A 261 17.35 15.59 9.71
N ILE A 262 16.31 16.39 9.49
CA ILE A 262 14.92 15.94 9.66
C ILE A 262 14.55 14.80 8.71
N ASP A 263 15.03 14.83 7.46
CA ASP A 263 14.77 13.77 6.50
C ASP A 263 15.41 12.47 6.97
N MET A 264 16.65 12.55 7.48
CA MET A 264 17.35 11.39 8.04
C MET A 264 16.63 10.87 9.27
N TYR A 265 16.23 11.74 10.19
CA TYR A 265 15.53 11.32 11.40
C TYR A 265 14.21 10.63 11.06
N ASN A 266 13.41 11.20 10.15
CA ASN A 266 12.17 10.59 9.67
C ASN A 266 12.42 9.24 9.00
N ALA A 267 13.44 9.13 8.15
CA ALA A 267 13.79 7.88 7.46
C ALA A 267 14.28 6.76 8.40
N LEU A 268 14.72 7.07 9.62
CA LEU A 268 15.17 6.08 10.61
C LEU A 268 14.03 5.47 11.42
N HIS A 269 12.84 6.05 11.38
CA HIS A 269 11.67 5.46 12.03
C HIS A 269 11.26 4.16 11.33
N LYS A 270 10.60 3.30 12.08
CA LYS A 270 9.95 2.08 11.60
C LYS A 270 8.59 1.93 12.28
N PRO A 271 7.64 1.20 11.68
CA PRO A 271 6.40 0.85 12.34
C PRO A 271 6.68 0.12 13.64
N HIS A 272 5.89 0.41 14.67
CA HIS A 272 6.01 -0.24 15.95
C HIS A 272 5.62 -1.72 15.85
N SER A 273 6.31 -2.57 16.61
CA SER A 273 6.17 -4.03 16.52
C SER A 273 4.80 -4.57 16.97
N SER A 274 4.01 -3.77 17.69
CA SER A 274 2.65 -4.14 18.13
C SER A 274 1.62 -4.13 17.00
N LEU A 275 1.89 -3.42 15.90
CA LEU A 275 0.97 -3.30 14.78
C LEU A 275 0.84 -4.62 14.01
N THR A 276 -0.34 -4.87 13.43
CA THR A 276 -0.54 -6.01 12.53
C THR A 276 0.35 -5.90 11.29
N ALA A 277 0.63 -7.00 10.60
CA ALA A 277 1.48 -6.99 9.40
C ALA A 277 0.96 -6.00 8.33
N ASN A 278 -0.35 -5.93 8.14
CA ASN A 278 -0.98 -5.02 7.17
C ASN A 278 -0.79 -3.55 7.55
N HIS A 279 -0.93 -3.23 8.84
CA HIS A 279 -0.66 -1.88 9.33
C HIS A 279 0.82 -1.53 9.27
N GLN A 280 1.72 -2.46 9.59
CA GLN A 280 3.15 -2.24 9.44
C GLN A 280 3.49 -1.87 7.99
N ASP A 281 2.93 -2.59 7.01
CA ASP A 281 3.13 -2.28 5.59
C ASP A 281 2.57 -0.90 5.20
N LEU A 282 1.38 -0.53 5.72
CA LEU A 282 0.79 0.79 5.48
C LEU A 282 1.63 1.92 6.09
N ILE A 283 2.10 1.75 7.32
CA ILE A 283 2.95 2.74 8.00
C ILE A 283 4.32 2.82 7.32
N TRP A 284 4.86 1.70 6.82
CA TRP A 284 6.07 1.75 5.99
C TRP A 284 5.88 2.58 4.73
N GLN A 285 4.75 2.39 4.04
CA GLN A 285 4.39 3.20 2.88
C GLN A 285 4.32 4.70 3.24
N LEU A 286 3.64 5.05 4.33
CA LEU A 286 3.58 6.42 4.82
C LEU A 286 4.98 6.99 5.13
N LEU A 287 5.82 6.25 5.84
CA LEU A 287 7.17 6.69 6.22
C LEU A 287 8.07 6.97 5.01
N VAL A 288 8.01 6.14 3.96
CA VAL A 288 8.80 6.38 2.74
C VAL A 288 8.28 7.56 1.93
N ASN A 289 6.98 7.87 2.02
CA ASN A 289 6.41 9.06 1.42
C ASN A 289 6.74 10.34 2.21
N VAL A 290 6.90 10.25 3.53
CA VAL A 290 7.44 11.35 4.34
C VAL A 290 8.94 11.57 4.06
N SER A 291 9.74 10.51 3.99
CA SER A 291 11.17 10.60 3.68
C SER A 291 11.66 9.45 2.81
N SER A 292 12.04 9.77 1.57
CA SER A 292 12.49 8.81 0.55
C SER A 292 13.99 8.48 0.61
N LEU A 293 14.68 8.81 1.71
CA LEU A 293 16.14 8.57 1.84
C LEU A 293 16.51 7.08 1.85
N ASP A 294 15.64 6.21 2.37
CA ASP A 294 15.86 4.77 2.32
C ASP A 294 15.47 4.23 0.94
N VAL A 295 16.40 4.27 -0.02
CA VAL A 295 16.17 3.86 -1.42
C VAL A 295 15.64 2.43 -1.59
N LEU A 296 15.94 1.52 -0.65
CA LEU A 296 15.45 0.13 -0.70
C LEU A 296 13.97 0.07 -0.33
N TYR A 297 13.62 0.68 0.79
CA TYR A 297 12.23 0.71 1.26
C TYR A 297 11.36 1.55 0.35
N PHE A 298 11.90 2.65 -0.18
CA PHE A 298 11.21 3.45 -1.18
C PHE A 298 10.85 2.62 -2.42
N TYR A 299 11.77 1.77 -2.90
CA TYR A 299 11.47 0.82 -3.98
C TYR A 299 10.46 -0.26 -3.59
N TRP A 300 10.44 -0.73 -2.34
CA TRP A 300 9.51 -1.77 -1.92
C TRP A 300 8.08 -1.26 -1.74
N TYR A 301 7.91 -0.10 -1.11
CA TYR A 301 6.62 0.40 -0.67
C TYR A 301 6.00 1.44 -1.59
N ASP A 302 6.79 2.23 -2.34
CA ASP A 302 6.27 3.16 -3.35
C ASP A 302 7.06 3.10 -4.66
N LYS A 303 6.80 2.04 -5.43
CA LYS A 303 7.42 1.84 -6.75
C LYS A 303 7.10 2.95 -7.72
N GLU A 304 5.90 3.53 -7.66
CA GLU A 304 5.48 4.50 -8.65
C GLU A 304 6.28 5.80 -8.50
N GLN A 305 6.34 6.32 -7.28
CA GLN A 305 7.13 7.51 -6.97
C GLN A 305 8.62 7.24 -7.02
N PHE A 306 9.07 6.02 -6.68
CA PHE A 306 10.44 5.58 -6.88
C PHE A 306 10.84 5.73 -8.34
N TYR A 307 10.09 5.17 -9.30
CA TYR A 307 10.47 5.25 -10.72
C TYR A 307 10.43 6.69 -11.26
N LYS A 308 9.48 7.52 -10.82
CA LYS A 308 9.45 8.96 -11.18
C LYS A 308 10.70 9.68 -10.69
N THR A 309 11.09 9.47 -9.44
CA THR A 309 12.26 10.10 -8.83
C THR A 309 13.57 9.52 -9.39
N TYR A 310 13.61 8.20 -9.61
CA TYR A 310 14.75 7.49 -10.15
C TYR A 310 15.21 8.06 -11.49
N GLN A 311 14.27 8.45 -12.36
CA GLN A 311 14.60 9.04 -13.68
C GLN A 311 15.44 10.32 -13.58
N THR A 312 15.28 11.11 -12.52
CA THR A 312 15.97 12.40 -12.34
C THR A 312 17.36 12.28 -11.72
N TRP A 313 17.72 11.09 -11.22
CA TRP A 313 18.99 10.85 -10.57
C TRP A 313 20.16 10.76 -11.56
N ASP A 314 21.36 11.05 -11.06
CA ASP A 314 22.63 10.79 -11.76
C ASP A 314 22.78 9.30 -12.11
N GLU A 315 23.35 9.01 -13.28
CA GLU A 315 23.52 7.64 -13.79
C GLU A 315 24.39 6.77 -12.87
N SER A 316 25.43 7.34 -12.27
CA SER A 316 26.25 6.57 -11.33
C SER A 316 25.51 6.31 -10.02
N PHE A 317 24.70 7.26 -9.53
CA PHE A 317 23.85 7.02 -8.36
C PHE A 317 22.79 5.95 -8.64
N LYS A 318 22.17 5.97 -9.83
CA LYS A 318 21.24 4.94 -10.30
C LYS A 318 21.84 3.53 -10.24
N ASP A 319 23.08 3.36 -10.69
CA ASP A 319 23.81 2.08 -10.63
C ASP A 319 24.01 1.59 -9.20
N TRP A 320 24.36 2.51 -8.28
CA TRP A 320 24.51 2.18 -6.87
C TRP A 320 23.17 1.72 -6.26
N VAL A 321 22.08 2.44 -6.54
CA VAL A 321 20.75 2.07 -6.03
C VAL A 321 20.30 0.72 -6.58
N ILE A 322 20.52 0.43 -7.87
CA ILE A 322 20.20 -0.88 -8.45
C ILE A 322 20.96 -1.99 -7.73
N GLU A 323 22.26 -1.81 -7.48
CA GLU A 323 23.06 -2.81 -6.78
C GLU A 323 22.56 -3.05 -5.35
N VAL A 324 22.26 -1.98 -4.61
CA VAL A 324 21.66 -2.07 -3.28
C VAL A 324 20.35 -2.85 -3.31
N ILE A 325 19.46 -2.55 -4.27
CA ILE A 325 18.18 -3.26 -4.42
C ILE A 325 18.43 -4.74 -4.73
N ARG A 326 19.29 -5.06 -5.72
CA ARG A 326 19.57 -6.44 -6.14
C ARG A 326 20.18 -7.30 -5.04
N ASN A 327 21.00 -6.71 -4.17
CA ASN A 327 21.64 -7.44 -3.07
C ASN A 327 20.69 -7.71 -1.88
N ASN A 328 19.46 -7.18 -1.91
CA ASN A 328 18.48 -7.32 -0.83
C ASN A 328 17.13 -7.89 -1.31
N ILE A 329 17.03 -8.35 -2.57
CA ILE A 329 15.84 -9.03 -3.12
C ILE A 329 15.91 -10.54 -2.89
#